data_AF-A0A970UQC5-F1
#
_entry.id   AF-A0A970UQC5-F1
#
_cell.length_a   1.000
_cell.length_b   1.000
_cell.length_c   1.000
_cell.angle_alpha   90.00
_cell.angle_beta   90.00
_cell.angle_gamma   90.00
#
_symmetry.space_group_name_H-M   'P 1'
#
loop_
_entity.id
_entity.type
_entity.pdbx_description
1 polymer ?
#
loop_
_entity_poly.entity_id
_entity_poly.type
_entity_poly.pdbx_seq_one_letter_code
_entity_poly.pdbx_strand_id
1 'polypeptide(L)'
;LQVSGHPVIELTWSYQIDRKELEVQVNQKQEHLFDFPLEFGLVTDQGVEIIGPYRIGSDNQTVVIPVDFEPREILLDPAVKLLFESN
;
A
#
# COMPACT_ATOMS: atom_id res chain seq x y z
N LEU A 1 -15.62 9.46 -16.65
CA LEU A 1 -16.65 8.63 -15.99
C LEU A 1 -16.09 8.23 -14.65
N GLN A 2 -16.66 8.75 -13.56
CA GLN A 2 -16.28 8.39 -12.20
C GLN A 2 -17.16 7.19 -11.83
N VAL A 3 -16.58 6.00 -11.81
CA VAL A 3 -17.31 4.76 -11.52
C VAL A 3 -17.57 4.73 -10.02
N SER A 4 -18.84 4.73 -9.62
CA SER A 4 -19.24 4.64 -8.21
C SER A 4 -18.93 3.23 -7.69
N GLY A 5 -17.90 3.12 -6.84
CA GLY A 5 -17.46 1.90 -6.19
C GLY A 5 -16.12 2.12 -5.49
N HIS A 6 -15.79 1.31 -4.48
CA HIS A 6 -14.44 1.32 -3.89
C HIS A 6 -13.54 0.38 -4.70
N PRO A 7 -12.26 0.73 -4.94
CA PRO A 7 -11.32 -0.17 -5.60
C PRO A 7 -11.16 -1.46 -4.78
N VAL A 8 -11.18 -2.61 -5.46
CA VAL A 8 -10.98 -3.92 -4.81
C VAL A 8 -9.52 -4.30 -5.02
N ILE A 9 -8.71 -4.08 -3.97
CA ILE A 9 -7.26 -4.27 -4.01
C ILE A 9 -6.89 -5.56 -3.28
N GLU A 10 -6.08 -6.38 -3.94
CA GLU A 10 -5.32 -7.45 -3.30
C GLU A 10 -3.85 -7.06 -3.24
N LEU A 11 -3.27 -7.19 -2.05
CA LEU A 11 -1.89 -6.82 -1.77
C LEU A 11 -1.08 -8.07 -1.43
N THR A 12 0.02 -8.27 -2.14
CA THR A 12 1.08 -9.22 -1.75
C THR A 12 2.39 -8.46 -1.63
N TRP A 13 3.25 -8.87 -0.70
CA TRP A 13 4.53 -8.19 -0.51
C TRP A 13 5.62 -9.17 -0.09
N SER A 14 6.86 -8.77 -0.33
CA SER A 14 8.05 -9.51 0.07
C SER A 14 9.18 -8.55 0.41
N TYR A 15 9.87 -8.79 1.52
CA TYR A 15 11.05 -8.02 1.90
C TYR A 15 12.33 -8.70 1.44
N GLN A 16 13.11 -7.99 0.64
CA GLN A 16 14.39 -8.42 0.09
C GLN A 16 15.53 -7.94 0.99
N ILE A 17 15.87 -8.72 2.01
CA ILE A 17 16.87 -8.36 3.02
C ILE A 17 18.23 -7.95 2.44
N ASP A 18 18.68 -8.65 1.38
CA ASP A 18 19.97 -8.36 0.73
C ASP A 18 19.98 -7.01 0.02
N ARG A 19 18.80 -6.53 -0.41
CA ARG A 19 18.63 -5.28 -1.15
C ARG A 19 18.12 -4.14 -0.28
N LYS A 20 17.61 -4.44 0.93
CA LYS A 20 16.90 -3.48 1.79
C LYS A 20 15.75 -2.81 1.04
N GLU A 21 14.94 -3.65 0.43
CA GLU A 21 13.82 -3.23 -0.40
C GLU A 21 12.59 -4.06 -0.06
N LEU A 22 11.45 -3.40 0.04
CA LEU A 22 10.15 -4.02 0.13
C LEU A 22 9.50 -3.97 -1.24
N GLU A 23 9.22 -5.14 -1.81
CA GLU A 23 8.46 -5.27 -3.05
C GLU A 23 7.00 -5.48 -2.71
N VAL A 24 6.14 -4.55 -3.13
CA VAL A 24 4.71 -4.57 -2.90
C VAL A 24 3.99 -4.70 -4.24
N GLN A 25 3.26 -5.78 -4.41
CA GLN A 25 2.44 -6.01 -5.59
C GLN A 25 0.99 -5.66 -5.29
N VAL A 26 0.48 -4.67 -6.03
CA VAL A 26 -0.87 -4.14 -5.93
C VAL A 26 -1.68 -4.69 -7.10
N ASN A 27 -2.73 -5.46 -6.80
CA ASN A 27 -3.60 -6.05 -7.81
C ASN A 27 -5.02 -5.48 -7.71
N GLN A 28 -5.50 -4.81 -8.76
CA GLN A 28 -6.89 -4.39 -8.89
C GLN A 28 -7.72 -5.54 -9.45
N LYS A 29 -8.74 -6.02 -8.72
CA LYS A 29 -9.52 -7.21 -9.09
C LYS A 29 -10.81 -6.91 -9.88
N GLN A 30 -11.19 -5.64 -9.98
CA GLN A 30 -12.39 -5.21 -10.70
C GLN A 30 -12.11 -4.95 -12.19
N GLU A 31 -13.15 -5.02 -13.04
CA GLU A 31 -13.01 -4.78 -14.49
C GLU A 31 -12.62 -3.33 -14.85
N HIS A 32 -13.02 -2.37 -14.02
CA HIS A 32 -12.69 -0.95 -14.23
C HIS A 32 -11.51 -0.54 -13.35
N LEU A 33 -10.36 -0.28 -13.98
CA LEU A 33 -9.19 0.21 -13.28
C LEU A 33 -9.39 1.64 -12.79
N PHE A 34 -8.99 1.88 -11.55
CA PHE A 34 -8.89 3.22 -10.99
C PHE A 34 -7.46 3.72 -11.12
N ASP A 35 -7.33 5.04 -11.26
CA ASP A 35 -6.07 5.77 -11.12
C ASP A 35 -6.16 6.61 -9.85
N PHE A 36 -5.33 6.30 -8.86
CA PHE A 36 -5.40 6.94 -7.55
C PHE A 36 -4.03 6.92 -6.84
N PRO A 37 -3.76 7.91 -5.96
CA PRO A 37 -2.65 7.83 -5.02
C PRO A 37 -2.97 6.83 -3.89
N LEU A 38 -2.02 5.97 -3.55
CA LEU A 38 -2.11 4.99 -2.45
C LEU A 38 -0.96 5.19 -1.48
N GLU A 39 -1.27 5.33 -0.20
CA GLU A 39 -0.27 5.35 0.88
C GLU A 39 -0.14 3.97 1.53
N PHE A 40 1.08 3.60 1.90
CA PHE A 40 1.37 2.36 2.63
C PHE A 40 1.80 2.67 4.05
N GLY A 41 1.20 1.99 5.03
CA GLY A 41 1.65 2.01 6.41
C GLY A 41 2.48 0.77 6.72
N LEU A 42 3.75 0.92 7.02
CA LEU A 42 4.63 -0.17 7.42
C LEU A 42 4.59 -0.32 8.94
N VAL A 43 4.07 -1.44 9.42
CA VAL A 43 3.99 -1.72 10.86
C VAL A 43 5.36 -2.21 11.34
N THR A 44 5.95 -1.48 12.27
CA THR A 44 7.24 -1.78 12.91
C THR A 44 7.05 -2.07 14.40
N ASP A 45 8.14 -2.44 15.07
CA ASP A 45 8.20 -2.52 16.53
C ASP A 45 7.92 -1.18 17.23
N GLN A 46 8.19 -0.05 16.57
CA GLN A 46 8.09 1.28 17.16
C GLN A 46 6.77 1.99 16.83
N GLY A 47 5.96 1.44 15.93
CA GLY A 47 4.73 2.06 15.43
C GLY A 47 4.56 1.87 13.93
N VAL A 48 3.69 2.69 13.32
CA VAL A 48 3.41 2.66 11.88
C VAL A 48 4.18 3.77 11.18
N GLU A 49 4.98 3.42 10.18
CA GLU A 49 5.64 4.38 9.28
C GLU A 49 4.84 4.52 8.00
N ILE A 50 4.45 5.74 7.63
CA ILE A 50 3.65 6.00 6.43
C ILE A 50 4.58 6.38 5.28
N ILE A 51 4.47 5.68 4.14
CA ILE A 51 5.27 5.88 2.94
C ILE A 51 4.37 6.05 1.72
N GLY A 52 4.75 6.98 0.84
CA GLY A 52 4.01 7.33 -0.37
C GLY A 52 3.59 8.80 -0.39
N PRO A 53 2.55 9.17 -1.15
CA PRO A 53 1.68 8.29 -1.94
C PRO A 53 2.34 7.77 -3.23
N TYR A 54 1.96 6.56 -3.63
CA TYR A 54 2.31 5.97 -4.93
C TYR A 54 1.10 5.99 -5.85
N ARG A 55 1.29 6.40 -7.11
CA ARG A 55 0.21 6.38 -8.09
C ARG A 55 -0.05 4.95 -8.56
N ILE A 56 -1.24 4.43 -8.33
CA ILE A 56 -1.70 3.11 -8.80
C ILE A 56 -2.66 3.34 -9.96
N GLY A 57 -2.37 2.75 -11.11
CA GLY A 57 -3.22 2.88 -12.31
C GLY A 57 -3.40 1.59 -13.11
N SER A 58 -2.58 0.57 -12.83
CA SER A 58 -2.61 -0.71 -13.55
C SER A 58 -3.36 -1.80 -12.77
N ASP A 59 -3.78 -2.84 -13.48
CA ASP A 59 -4.39 -4.04 -12.90
C ASP A 59 -3.42 -4.80 -12.00
N ASN A 60 -2.15 -4.88 -12.41
CA ASN A 60 -1.05 -5.42 -11.62
C ASN A 60 0.13 -4.44 -11.62
N GLN A 61 0.49 -3.92 -10.45
CA GLN A 61 1.56 -2.95 -10.32
C GLN A 61 2.49 -3.31 -9.16
N THR A 62 3.79 -3.36 -9.45
CA THR A 62 4.82 -3.53 -8.43
C THR A 62 5.35 -2.17 -7.99
N VAL A 63 5.35 -1.93 -6.69
CA VAL A 63 5.97 -0.78 -6.03
C VAL A 63 7.16 -1.29 -5.23
N VAL A 64 8.34 -0.74 -5.49
CA VAL A 64 9.56 -1.06 -4.75
C VAL A 64 9.87 0.09 -3.80
N ILE A 65 9.93 -0.21 -2.51
CA ILE A 65 10.12 0.77 -1.44
C ILE A 65 11.45 0.47 -0.76
N PRO A 66 12.45 1.38 -0.81
CA PRO A 66 13.69 1.18 -0.09
C PRO A 66 13.45 1.37 1.41
N VAL A 67 13.64 0.29 2.19
CA VAL A 67 13.50 0.28 3.65
C VAL A 67 14.53 -0.66 4.26
N ASP A 68 15.17 -0.24 5.34
CA ASP A 68 16.23 -1.02 6.01
C ASP A 68 15.71 -2.01 7.07
N PHE A 69 14.39 -2.13 7.20
CA PHE A 69 13.73 -3.04 8.13
C PHE A 69 12.67 -3.89 7.42
N GLU A 70 12.41 -5.07 7.99
CA GLU A 70 11.29 -5.91 7.57
C GLU A 70 10.01 -5.47 8.30
N PRO A 71 8.96 -5.02 7.60
CA PRO A 71 7.70 -4.69 8.24
C PRO A 71 6.99 -5.96 8.72
N ARG A 72 6.24 -5.85 9.82
CA ARG A 72 5.39 -6.95 10.33
C ARG A 72 4.11 -7.09 9.50
N GLU A 73 3.60 -5.95 9.04
CA GLU A 73 2.36 -5.84 8.29
C GLU A 73 2.44 -4.59 7.41
N ILE A 74 1.73 -4.61 6.28
CA ILE A 74 1.50 -3.44 5.43
C ILE A 74 0.02 -3.07 5.51
N LEU A 75 -0.25 -1.82 5.87
CA LEU A 75 -1.56 -1.20 5.87
C LEU A 75 -1.76 -0.38 4.58
N LEU A 76 -2.97 -0.42 4.03
CA LEU A 76 -3.38 0.47 2.94
C LEU A 76 -4.06 1.70 3.52
N ASP A 77 -3.65 2.88 3.04
CA ASP A 77 -4.18 4.19 3.47
C ASP A 77 -4.35 4.30 5.00
N PRO A 78 -3.27 4.08 5.78
CA PRO A 78 -3.33 4.04 7.24
C PRO A 78 -3.84 5.35 7.87
N ALA A 79 -3.71 6.47 7.17
CA ALA A 79 -4.27 7.76 7.58
C ALA A 79 -5.79 7.70 7.78
N VAL A 80 -6.50 6.86 7.01
CA VAL A 80 -7.93 6.64 7.19
C VAL A 80 -8.22 6.02 8.56
N LYS A 81 -7.41 5.05 9.03
CA LYS A 81 -7.58 4.45 10.36
C LYS A 81 -7.26 5.44 11.49
N LEU A 82 -6.20 6.24 11.34
CA LEU A 82 -5.83 7.26 12.34
C LEU A 82 -6.94 8.30 12.57
N LEU A 83 -7.69 8.64 11.51
CA LEU A 83 -8.85 9.53 11.60
C LEU A 83 -10.02 8.90 12.39
N PHE A 84 -10.15 7.57 12.40
CA PHE A 84 -11.22 6.88 13.14
C PHE A 84 -10.87 6.58 14.61
N GLU A 85 -9.60 6.46 14.97
CA GLU A 85 -9.19 6.20 16.36
C GLU A 85 -9.21 7.46 17.26
N SER A 86 -9.36 8.65 16.68
CA SER A 86 -9.37 9.93 17.42
C SER A 86 -10.78 10.43 17.80
N ASN A 87 -11.80 9.56 17.90
CA ASN A 87 -13.17 9.95 18.30
C ASN A 87 -13.72 9.07 19.42
#